data_AF-A0A1H2LHL1-F1
#
_entry.id   AF-A0A1H2LHL1-F1
#
_cell.length_a   1.000
_cell.length_b   1.000
_cell.length_c   1.000
_cell.angle_alpha   90.00
_cell.angle_beta   90.00
_cell.angle_gamma   90.00
#
_symmetry.space_group_name_H-M   'P 1'
#
loop_
_entity.id
_entity.type
_entity.pdbx_description
1 polymer ?
#
loop_
_entity_poly.entity_id
_entity_poly.type
_entity_poly.pdbx_seq_one_letter_code
_entity_poly.pdbx_strand_id
1 'polypeptide(L)'
;MIELQRYLTHLPGHDGQPPAEFGWNADCQASFGHGVQTAQAWLDDANSGWLWANLLLERQLYPPGAQRHAFELGFLSRIHQRLCSPLGGEHGAKRTEFRL
;
A
#
# COMPACT_ATOMS: atom_id res chain seq x y z
N MET A 1 18.57 -6.49 -26.15
CA MET A 1 17.58 -6.56 -25.06
C MET A 1 17.58 -5.20 -24.38
N ILE A 2 16.54 -4.40 -24.58
CA ILE A 2 16.36 -3.17 -23.81
C ILE A 2 15.82 -3.63 -22.45
N GLU A 3 16.59 -3.50 -21.38
CA GLU A 3 16.02 -3.60 -20.04
C GLU A 3 14.98 -2.50 -19.93
N LEU A 4 13.70 -2.86 -19.93
CA LEU A 4 12.64 -1.96 -19.49
C LEU A 4 13.00 -1.58 -18.07
N GLN A 5 13.49 -0.36 -17.87
CA GLN A 5 13.79 0.16 -16.54
C GLN A 5 12.51 0.09 -15.71
N ARG A 6 12.46 -0.90 -14.82
CA ARG A 6 11.34 -1.12 -13.91
C ARG A 6 11.62 -0.29 -12.66
N TYR A 7 10.72 0.64 -12.38
CA TYR A 7 10.70 1.31 -11.09
C TYR A 7 10.13 0.33 -10.07
N LEU A 8 10.72 0.29 -8.88
CA LEU A 8 10.24 -0.54 -7.79
C LEU A 8 9.71 0.36 -6.67
N THR A 9 8.57 -0.01 -6.10
CA THR A 9 8.11 0.55 -4.85
C THR A 9 8.32 -0.43 -3.72
N HIS A 10 8.89 0.04 -2.61
CA HIS A 10 9.20 -0.79 -1.44
C HIS A 10 8.16 -0.61 -0.33
N LEU A 11 7.56 -1.72 0.10
CA LEU A 11 6.75 -1.83 1.30
C LEU A 11 7.62 -2.32 2.47
N PRO A 12 7.83 -1.51 3.51
CA PRO A 12 8.51 -2.00 4.70
C PRO A 12 7.64 -3.02 5.46
N GLY A 13 8.29 -4.00 6.08
CA GLY A 13 7.64 -4.95 6.97
C GLY A 13 6.94 -4.25 8.14
N HIS A 14 5.81 -4.81 8.60
CA HIS A 14 5.00 -4.23 9.67
C HIS A 14 4.17 -5.29 10.39
N ASP A 15 3.94 -5.13 11.69
CA ASP A 15 3.19 -6.07 12.54
C ASP A 15 3.61 -7.55 12.37
N GLY A 16 4.92 -7.79 12.20
CA GLY A 16 5.48 -9.13 11.98
C GLY A 16 5.28 -9.70 10.57
N GLN A 17 4.63 -8.95 9.67
CA GLN A 17 4.51 -9.31 8.25
C GLN A 17 5.75 -8.87 7.45
N PRO A 18 6.19 -9.66 6.46
CA PRO A 18 7.40 -9.38 5.70
C PRO A 18 7.28 -8.11 4.84
N PRO A 19 8.42 -7.51 4.45
CA PRO A 19 8.44 -6.48 3.42
C PRO A 19 8.06 -7.05 2.05
N ALA A 20 7.70 -6.17 1.11
CA ALA A 20 7.37 -6.53 -0.26
C ALA A 20 7.84 -5.46 -1.25
N GLU A 21 7.98 -5.85 -2.52
CA GLU A 21 8.34 -4.95 -3.62
C GLU A 21 7.34 -5.11 -4.76
N PHE A 22 7.02 -3.99 -5.40
CA PHE A 22 6.08 -3.95 -6.53
C PHE A 22 6.71 -3.22 -7.71
N GLY A 23 6.60 -3.81 -8.90
CA GLY A 23 7.11 -3.24 -10.13
C GLY A 23 6.13 -2.27 -10.78
N TRP A 24 6.66 -1.19 -11.34
CA TRP A 24 5.91 -0.14 -12.01
C TRP A 24 6.57 0.29 -13.31
N ASN A 25 5.76 0.85 -14.20
CA ASN A 25 6.20 1.48 -15.45
C ASN A 25 6.61 2.96 -15.30
N ALA A 26 6.50 3.52 -14.08
CA ALA A 26 6.86 4.89 -13.75
C ALA A 26 7.32 4.99 -12.30
N ASP A 27 8.05 6.05 -11.94
CA ASP A 27 8.44 6.30 -10.55
C ASP A 27 7.21 6.63 -9.70
N CYS A 28 6.86 5.69 -8.82
CA CYS A 28 5.68 5.76 -7.96
C CYS A 28 6.03 5.66 -6.47
N GLN A 29 7.32 5.71 -6.08
CA GLN A 29 7.72 5.50 -4.68
C GLN A 29 7.10 6.53 -3.75
N ALA A 30 6.99 7.79 -4.19
CA ALA A 30 6.38 8.84 -3.38
C ALA A 30 4.87 8.62 -3.14
N SER A 31 4.10 8.28 -4.17
CA SER A 31 2.66 8.07 -4.01
C SER A 31 2.35 6.76 -3.29
N PHE A 32 3.15 5.71 -3.53
CA PHE A 32 3.09 4.47 -2.76
C PHE A 32 3.37 4.71 -1.27
N GLY A 33 4.46 5.40 -0.97
CA GLY A 33 4.84 5.75 0.40
C GLY A 33 3.76 6.58 1.10
N HIS A 34 3.15 7.53 0.38
CA HIS A 34 2.03 8.29 0.91
C HIS A 34 0.87 7.37 1.29
N GLY A 35 0.47 6.43 0.42
CA GLY A 35 -0.58 5.45 0.73
C GLY A 35 -0.29 4.64 1.99
N VAL A 36 0.94 4.13 2.13
CA VAL A 36 1.39 3.41 3.33
C VAL A 36 1.27 4.28 4.58
N GLN A 37 1.73 5.53 4.51
CA GLN A 37 1.69 6.48 5.63
C GLN A 37 0.26 6.85 6.02
N THR A 38 -0.63 7.09 5.06
CA THR A 38 -2.05 7.39 5.33
C THR A 38 -2.73 6.23 6.04
N ALA A 39 -2.52 4.99 5.57
CA ALA A 39 -3.07 3.80 6.23
C ALA A 39 -2.49 3.61 7.64
N GLN A 40 -1.19 3.88 7.82
CA GLN A 40 -0.55 3.81 9.13
C GLN A 40 -1.15 4.83 10.10
N ALA A 41 -1.30 6.10 9.69
CA ALA A 41 -1.91 7.13 10.52
C ALA A 41 -3.34 6.75 10.94
N TRP A 42 -4.12 6.13 10.05
CA TRP A 42 -5.45 5.60 10.38
C TRP A 42 -5.40 4.47 11.42
N LEU A 43 -4.43 3.56 11.32
CA LEU A 43 -4.23 2.46 12.26
C LEU A 43 -3.77 2.91 13.65
N ASP A 44 -3.03 4.01 13.71
CA ASP A 44 -2.45 4.54 14.95
C ASP A 44 -3.42 5.45 15.73
N ASP A 45 -4.43 6.01 15.06
CA ASP A 45 -5.44 6.86 15.68
C ASP A 45 -6.73 6.08 15.98
N ALA A 46 -7.05 5.94 17.27
CA ALA A 46 -8.27 5.28 17.74
C ALA A 46 -9.58 6.00 17.32
N ASN A 47 -9.50 7.25 16.85
CA ASN A 47 -10.64 8.07 16.42
C ASN A 47 -10.61 8.39 14.91
N SER A 48 -9.85 7.63 14.12
CA SER A 48 -9.54 7.91 12.70
C SER A 48 -10.72 7.84 11.70
N GLY A 49 -11.94 7.61 12.19
CA GLY A 49 -13.14 7.54 11.38
C GLY A 49 -13.16 6.34 10.43
N TRP A 50 -13.98 6.42 9.38
CA TRP A 50 -14.13 5.30 8.43
C TRP A 50 -12.89 5.14 7.55
N LEU A 51 -12.32 3.93 7.51
CA LEU A 51 -11.14 3.59 6.68
C LEU A 51 -11.32 4.00 5.22
N TRP A 52 -12.47 3.67 4.63
CA TRP A 52 -12.74 3.96 3.22
C TRP A 52 -12.80 5.46 2.93
N ALA A 53 -13.18 6.30 3.90
CA ALA A 53 -13.25 7.74 3.71
C ALA A 53 -11.85 8.34 3.55
N ASN A 54 -10.90 7.94 4.40
CA ASN A 54 -9.49 8.34 4.27
C ASN A 54 -8.91 7.92 2.91
N LEU A 55 -9.15 6.67 2.48
CA LEU A 55 -8.73 6.20 1.16
C LEU A 55 -9.31 7.05 0.02
N LEU A 56 -10.63 7.29 0.04
CA LEU A 56 -11.33 8.00 -1.04
C LEU A 56 -10.98 9.48 -1.13
N LEU A 57 -10.65 10.13 -0.02
CA LEU A 57 -10.23 11.54 0.02
C LEU A 57 -8.79 11.69 -0.47
N GLU A 58 -7.85 10.95 0.11
CA GLU A 58 -6.43 11.12 -0.17
C GLU A 58 -6.04 10.67 -1.59
N ARG A 59 -6.72 9.66 -2.15
CA ARG A 59 -6.47 9.25 -3.54
C ARG A 59 -6.79 10.32 -4.58
N GLN A 60 -7.58 11.35 -4.22
CA GLN A 60 -7.93 12.44 -5.13
C GLN A 60 -6.75 13.35 -5.43
N LEU A 61 -5.71 13.35 -4.60
CA LEU A 61 -4.48 14.12 -4.81
C LEU A 61 -3.68 13.67 -6.04
N TYR A 62 -3.91 12.45 -6.50
CA TYR A 62 -3.27 11.89 -7.69
C TYR A 62 -4.27 11.83 -8.85
N PRO A 63 -3.92 12.20 -10.08
CA PRO A 63 -4.78 11.95 -11.25
C PRO A 63 -4.94 10.44 -11.51
N PRO A 64 -5.95 10.00 -12.27
CA PRO A 64 -6.07 8.60 -12.69
C PRO A 64 -4.79 8.12 -13.39
N GLY A 65 -4.23 6.99 -12.94
CA GLY A 65 -2.99 6.44 -13.50
C GLY A 65 -2.12 5.72 -12.47
N ALA A 66 -0.88 5.43 -12.85
CA ALA A 66 0.06 4.62 -12.07
C ALA A 66 0.28 5.17 -10.66
N GLN A 67 0.43 6.49 -10.48
CA GLN A 67 0.64 7.09 -9.17
C GLN A 67 -0.55 6.89 -8.22
N ARG A 68 -1.79 7.03 -8.70
CA ARG A 68 -2.99 6.78 -7.90
C ARG A 68 -3.10 5.30 -7.54
N HIS A 69 -2.85 4.39 -8.48
CA HIS A 69 -2.84 2.95 -8.20
C HIS A 69 -1.75 2.57 -7.19
N ALA A 70 -0.58 3.21 -7.27
CA ALA A 70 0.50 2.97 -6.31
C ALA A 70 0.13 3.48 -4.91
N PHE A 71 -0.53 4.62 -4.80
CA PHE A 71 -1.12 5.08 -3.54
C PHE A 71 -2.13 4.07 -2.98
N GLU A 72 -3.09 3.64 -3.79
CA GLU A 72 -4.12 2.67 -3.38
C GLU A 72 -3.49 1.33 -2.97
N LEU A 73 -2.49 0.86 -3.70
CA LEU A 73 -1.75 -0.36 -3.38
C LEU A 73 -0.97 -0.21 -2.07
N GLY A 74 -0.26 0.90 -1.87
CA GLY A 74 0.47 1.15 -0.62
C GLY A 74 -0.45 1.20 0.59
N PHE A 75 -1.58 1.90 0.46
CA PHE A 75 -2.61 1.99 1.49
C PHE A 75 -3.16 0.60 1.87
N LEU A 76 -3.66 -0.14 0.89
CA LEU A 76 -4.27 -1.45 1.13
C LEU A 76 -3.24 -2.48 1.59
N SER A 77 -1.98 -2.37 1.15
CA SER A 77 -0.90 -3.25 1.58
C SER A 77 -0.59 -3.10 3.07
N ARG A 78 -0.60 -1.86 3.61
CA ARG A 78 -0.41 -1.64 5.04
C ARG A 78 -1.58 -2.18 5.87
N ILE A 79 -2.82 -1.98 5.41
CA ILE A 79 -3.99 -2.57 6.04
C ILE A 79 -3.92 -4.10 6.01
N HIS A 80 -3.49 -4.68 4.90
CA HIS A 80 -3.29 -6.12 4.76
C HIS A 80 -2.25 -6.64 5.78
N GLN A 81 -1.13 -5.94 5.97
CA GLN A 81 -0.13 -6.30 6.97
C GLN A 81 -0.75 -6.35 8.38
N ARG A 82 -1.56 -5.35 8.76
CA ARG A 82 -2.28 -5.37 10.03
C ARG A 82 -3.24 -6.56 10.12
N LEU A 83 -4.08 -6.79 9.11
CA LEU A 83 -5.07 -7.88 9.10
C LEU A 83 -4.44 -9.26 9.24
N CYS A 84 -3.28 -9.50 8.61
CA CYS A 84 -2.58 -10.79 8.68
C CYS A 84 -1.76 -10.96 9.96
N SER A 85 -1.63 -9.91 10.77
CA SER A 85 -0.92 -9.96 12.04
C SER A 85 -1.80 -10.46 13.19
N PRO A 86 -1.20 -10.83 14.33
CA PRO A 86 -1.94 -11.10 15.57
C PRO A 86 -2.83 -9.93 16.02
N LEU A 87 -2.47 -8.69 15.67
CA LEU A 87 -3.24 -7.50 16.01
C LEU A 87 -4.51 -7.32 15.15
N GLY A 88 -4.60 -7.99 14.00
CA GLY A 88 -5.72 -7.86 13.06
C GLY A 88 -6.56 -9.13 12.87
N GLY A 89 -6.37 -10.14 13.72
CA GLY A 89 -7.14 -11.39 13.67
C GLY A 89 -6.51 -12.50 12.83
N GLU A 90 -5.20 -12.39 12.54
CA GLU A 90 -4.40 -13.46 11.92
C GLU A 90 -4.96 -13.95 10.58
N HIS A 91 -5.44 -13.03 9.75
CA HIS A 91 -6.01 -13.38 8.46
C HIS A 91 -4.97 -14.11 7.58
N GLY A 92 -5.25 -15.36 7.21
CA GLY A 92 -4.37 -16.20 6.41
C GLY A 92 -4.41 -15.92 4.92
N ALA A 93 -4.17 -14.67 4.51
CA ALA A 93 -4.13 -14.33 3.09
C ALA A 93 -2.96 -15.06 2.41
N LYS A 94 -3.27 -15.80 1.33
CA LYS A 94 -2.24 -16.40 0.48
C LYS A 94 -1.73 -15.34 -0.48
N ARG A 95 -0.41 -15.28 -0.66
CA ARG A 95 0.23 -14.38 -1.62
C ARG A 95 -0.31 -14.67 -3.02
N THR A 96 -1.14 -13.78 -3.55
CA THR A 96 -1.51 -13.77 -4.96
C THR A 96 -0.34 -13.15 -5.73
N GLU A 97 0.22 -13.86 -6.72
CA GLU A 97 1.23 -13.27 -7.60
C GLU A 97 0.57 -12.16 -8.44
N PHE A 98 0.64 -10.92 -7.97
CA PHE A 98 0.23 -9.76 -8.77
C PHE A 98 1.35 -9.44 -9.77
N ARG A 99 1.13 -9.75 -11.04
CA ARG A 99 1.81 -9.08 -12.16
C ARG A 99 0.97 -7.87 -12.56
N LEU A 100 1.39 -6.69 -12.11
CA LEU A 100 0.92 -5.41 -12.64
C LEU A 100 1.77 -5.03 -13.86
#